data_AF-A0A226D703-F1
#
_entry.id   AF-A0A226D703-F1
#
_cell.length_a   1.000
_cell.length_b   1.000
_cell.length_c   1.000
_cell.angle_alpha   90.00
_cell.angle_beta   90.00
_cell.angle_gamma   90.00
#
_symmetry.space_group_name_H-M   'P 1'
#
loop_
_entity.id
_entity.type
_entity.pdbx_description
1 polymer ?
#
loop_
_entity_poly.entity_id
_entity_poly.type
_entity_poly.pdbx_seq_one_letter_code
_entity_poly.pdbx_strand_id
1 'polypeptide(L)'
;MLEIVFKSLLRNAVLLTQRSALYTTYYFEWDFKLARVTQPKKSWHIQAFRKINVFAAVFILPALLARCYHLSTSRGGRWYKSTLCLTFIVTFFLPIYLFIARVLMRPSGAQKYINCFEVLLKLERTLEAMTPLSHHKRGNDVDSAVRQVTRHPLIFFAILNFISPIFIAFFSFFRWNPIYTMFLAIHNFEIYSPIVPISIQISLGIFGTLTVTLMIATIGICILIIGCSIASLYVWTLFLTPEKNNSRNVKLRGGLSFQTAIKMYNTLRVMTLIEN
;
A
#
# COMPACT_ATOMS: atom_id res chain seq x y z
N MET A 1 18.03 -11.17 -7.79
CA MET A 1 17.28 -10.65 -8.95
C MET A 1 16.11 -9.81 -8.48
N LEU A 2 15.20 -10.36 -7.68
CA LEU A 2 14.08 -9.60 -7.12
C LEU A 2 14.49 -8.68 -5.95
N GLU A 3 15.60 -8.96 -5.25
CA GLU A 3 16.04 -8.14 -4.11
C GLU A 3 16.19 -6.66 -4.46
N ILE A 4 16.91 -6.33 -5.54
CA ILE A 4 17.16 -4.94 -5.97
C ILE A 4 15.83 -4.25 -6.29
N VAL A 5 14.93 -4.98 -6.96
CA VAL A 5 13.60 -4.49 -7.32
C VAL A 5 12.77 -4.22 -6.06
N PHE A 6 12.67 -5.18 -5.15
CA PHE A 6 11.90 -5.06 -3.90
C PHE A 6 12.43 -3.95 -3.01
N LYS A 7 13.76 -3.82 -2.92
CA LYS A 7 14.42 -2.73 -2.19
C LYS A 7 14.08 -1.37 -2.79
N SER A 8 14.10 -1.25 -4.12
CA SER A 8 13.73 -0.03 -4.84
C SER A 8 12.24 0.32 -4.65
N LEU A 9 11.36 -0.67 -4.80
CA LEU A 9 9.92 -0.50 -4.60
C LEU A 9 9.60 -0.05 -3.17
N LEU A 10 10.20 -0.69 -2.16
CA LEU A 10 9.96 -0.29 -0.78
C LEU A 10 10.49 1.12 -0.49
N ARG A 11 11.70 1.44 -0.95
CA ARG A 11 12.25 2.79 -0.81
C ARG A 11 11.27 3.82 -1.39
N ASN A 12 10.76 3.58 -2.60
CA ASN A 12 9.80 4.47 -3.24
C ASN A 12 8.48 4.56 -2.46
N ALA A 13 7.99 3.47 -1.90
CA ALA A 13 6.75 3.43 -1.12
C ALA A 13 6.88 4.19 0.22
N VAL A 14 8.01 4.06 0.91
CA VAL A 14 8.31 4.82 2.14
C VAL A 14 8.43 6.31 1.83
N LEU A 15 9.19 6.67 0.78
CA LEU A 15 9.32 8.06 0.36
C LEU A 15 7.99 8.67 -0.09
N LEU A 16 7.13 7.90 -0.75
CA LEU A 16 5.76 8.32 -1.07
C LEU A 16 5.00 8.64 0.20
N THR A 17 4.97 7.72 1.17
CA THR A 17 4.22 7.91 2.42
C THR A 17 4.70 9.15 3.17
N GLN A 18 6.01 9.38 3.20
CA GLN A 18 6.57 10.59 3.79
C GLN A 18 6.14 11.86 3.04
N ARG A 19 6.17 11.87 1.70
CA ARG A 19 5.72 13.02 0.89
C ARG A 19 4.22 13.28 1.03
N SER A 20 3.39 12.25 0.99
CA SER A 20 1.94 12.35 1.20
C SER A 20 1.60 12.85 2.60
N ALA A 21 2.44 12.54 3.59
CA ALA A 21 2.33 13.06 4.95
C ALA A 21 2.95 14.46 5.13
N LEU A 22 3.46 15.12 4.08
CA LEU A 22 4.29 16.33 4.15
C LEU A 22 5.44 16.23 5.18
N TYR A 23 6.00 15.03 5.34
CA TYR A 23 7.01 14.71 6.34
C TYR A 23 6.59 15.02 7.79
N THR A 24 5.28 15.08 8.08
CA THR A 24 4.77 15.37 9.42
C THR A 24 4.26 14.12 10.13
N THR A 25 3.55 13.24 9.42
CA THR A 25 2.72 12.17 10.01
C THR A 25 3.08 10.80 9.42
N TYR A 26 4.35 10.42 9.53
CA TYR A 26 4.84 9.14 9.01
C TYR A 26 5.30 8.19 10.13
N TYR A 27 5.26 6.90 9.83
CA TYR A 27 5.60 5.81 10.74
C TYR A 27 6.79 4.97 10.25
N PHE A 28 7.33 5.26 9.07
CA PHE A 28 8.54 4.65 8.50
C PHE A 28 9.50 5.69 7.94
N GLU A 29 10.80 5.46 8.13
CA GLU A 29 11.88 6.28 7.60
C GLU A 29 12.87 5.41 6.83
N TRP A 30 13.29 5.87 5.64
CA TRP A 30 14.33 5.19 4.88
C TRP A 30 15.71 5.69 5.33
N ASP A 31 16.51 4.80 5.93
CA ASP A 31 17.89 5.10 6.27
C ASP A 31 18.78 4.92 5.03
N PHE A 32 19.31 6.02 4.51
CA PHE A 32 20.22 6.02 3.35
C PHE A 32 21.58 5.37 3.64
N LYS A 33 22.05 5.39 4.90
CA LYS A 33 23.34 4.79 5.29
C LYS A 33 23.23 3.28 5.34
N LEU A 34 22.17 2.78 5.98
CA LEU A 34 21.92 1.35 6.12
C LEU A 34 21.20 0.76 4.90
N ALA A 35 20.63 1.61 4.05
CA ALA A 35 19.77 1.26 2.93
C ALA A 35 18.62 0.34 3.36
N ARG A 36 17.95 0.70 4.47
CA ARG A 36 16.90 -0.07 5.14
C ARG A 36 15.79 0.83 5.66
N VAL A 37 14.61 0.24 5.88
CA VAL A 37 13.53 0.93 6.59
C VAL A 37 13.76 0.85 8.08
N THR A 38 13.59 1.99 8.74
CA THR A 38 13.73 2.17 10.19
C THR A 38 12.50 2.88 10.73
N GLN A 39 12.34 2.85 12.05
CA GLN A 39 11.35 3.71 12.70
C GLN A 39 11.82 5.17 12.66
N PRO A 40 10.90 6.14 12.59
CA PRO A 40 11.23 7.55 12.65
C PRO A 40 12.10 7.89 13.85
N LYS A 41 13.19 8.63 13.66
CA LYS A 41 14.08 9.03 14.77
C LYS A 41 13.38 9.92 15.80
N LYS A 42 12.41 10.72 15.34
CA LYS A 42 11.67 11.66 16.18
C LYS A 42 10.32 11.07 16.57
N SER A 43 10.05 10.98 17.87
CA SER A 43 8.82 10.41 18.43
C SER A 43 7.55 11.20 18.07
N TRP A 44 7.67 12.50 17.76
CA TRP A 44 6.52 13.35 17.46
C TRP A 44 5.78 12.92 16.18
N HIS A 45 6.49 12.40 15.16
CA HIS A 45 5.86 11.95 13.92
C HIS A 45 4.87 10.81 14.17
N ILE A 46 5.30 9.85 15.00
CA ILE A 46 4.49 8.69 15.40
C ILE A 46 3.31 9.14 16.27
N GLN A 47 3.53 10.09 17.18
CA GLN A 47 2.46 10.63 18.03
C GLN A 47 1.42 11.41 17.22
N ALA A 48 1.84 12.23 16.25
CA ALA A 48 0.95 12.96 15.36
C ALA A 48 0.11 12.00 14.51
N PHE A 49 0.75 10.98 13.92
CA PHE A 49 0.07 9.91 13.20
C PHE A 49 -0.98 9.21 14.09
N ARG A 50 -0.64 8.87 15.34
CA ARG A 50 -1.58 8.26 16.29
C ARG A 50 -2.77 9.18 16.59
N LYS A 51 -2.53 10.45 16.91
CA LYS A 51 -3.59 11.41 17.25
C LYS A 51 -4.57 11.61 16.09
N ILE A 52 -4.06 11.79 14.86
CA ILE A 52 -4.90 11.96 13.67
C ILE A 52 -5.76 10.73 13.41
N ASN A 53 -5.19 9.53 13.53
CA ASN A 53 -5.94 8.29 13.29
C ASN A 53 -7.00 8.02 14.36
N VAL A 54 -6.71 8.32 15.64
CA VAL A 54 -7.71 8.24 16.71
C VAL A 54 -8.83 9.25 16.48
N PHE A 55 -8.50 10.49 16.10
CA PHE A 55 -9.49 11.51 15.75
C PHE A 55 -10.36 11.07 14.57
N ALA A 56 -9.75 10.51 13.52
CA ALA A 56 -10.47 9.99 12.36
C ALA A 56 -11.41 8.83 12.74
N ALA A 57 -10.97 7.92 13.60
CA ALA A 57 -11.79 6.79 14.05
C ALA A 57 -12.98 7.21 14.93
N VAL A 58 -12.79 8.19 15.81
CA VAL A 58 -13.81 8.60 16.80
C VAL A 58 -14.79 9.63 16.22
N PHE A 59 -14.32 10.54 15.36
CA PHE A 59 -15.15 11.65 14.88
C PHE A 59 -15.50 11.52 13.40
N ILE A 60 -14.50 11.33 12.53
CA ILE A 60 -14.70 11.38 11.07
C ILE A 60 -15.47 10.15 10.57
N LEU A 61 -15.12 8.95 11.04
CA LEU A 61 -15.77 7.72 10.60
C LEU A 61 -17.27 7.69 11.00
N PRO A 62 -17.67 7.94 12.26
CA PRO A 62 -19.09 7.99 12.61
C PRO A 62 -19.86 9.07 11.86
N ALA A 63 -19.25 10.25 11.67
CA ALA A 63 -19.84 11.33 10.88
C ALA A 63 -20.12 10.92 9.42
N LEU A 64 -19.15 10.27 8.78
CA LEU A 64 -19.30 9.77 7.41
C LEU A 64 -20.33 8.63 7.32
N LEU A 65 -20.38 7.74 8.30
CA LEU A 65 -21.41 6.70 8.38
C LEU A 65 -22.82 7.28 8.54
N ALA A 66 -22.99 8.26 9.44
CA ALA A 66 -24.25 8.97 9.62
C ALA A 66 -24.66 9.70 8.33
N ARG A 67 -23.69 10.29 7.61
CA ARG A 67 -23.93 10.93 6.32
C ARG A 67 -24.32 9.92 5.25
N CYS A 68 -23.66 8.76 5.17
CA CYS A 68 -24.05 7.67 4.27
C CYS A 68 -25.48 7.20 4.55
N TYR A 69 -25.84 7.03 5.83
CA TYR A 69 -27.20 6.66 6.24
C TYR A 69 -28.21 7.72 5.78
N HIS A 70 -27.98 8.99 6.11
CA HIS A 70 -28.86 10.09 5.71
C HIS A 70 -29.03 10.20 4.18
N LEU A 71 -27.94 10.06 3.42
CA LEU A 71 -27.98 10.08 1.95
C LEU A 71 -28.77 8.88 1.39
N SER A 72 -28.68 7.71 2.04
CA SER A 72 -29.41 6.51 1.63
C SER A 72 -30.92 6.59 1.91
N THR A 73 -31.33 7.30 2.96
CA THR A 73 -32.73 7.41 3.37
C THR A 73 -33.45 8.63 2.78
N SER A 74 -32.71 9.65 2.33
CA SER A 74 -33.32 10.87 1.77
C SER A 74 -34.00 10.58 0.42
N ARG A 75 -35.34 10.60 0.39
CA ARG A 75 -36.16 10.34 -0.82
C ARG A 75 -36.14 11.46 -1.88
N GLY A 76 -35.36 12.52 -1.67
CA GLY A 76 -35.25 13.65 -2.59
C GLY A 76 -33.92 13.61 -3.35
N GLY A 77 -33.97 13.39 -4.66
CA GLY A 77 -32.80 13.41 -5.58
C GLY A 77 -32.12 14.79 -5.72
N ARG A 78 -32.07 15.59 -4.65
CA ARG A 78 -31.40 16.89 -4.58
C ARG A 78 -29.88 16.80 -4.55
N TRP A 79 -29.31 15.63 -4.28
CA TRP A 79 -27.86 15.45 -4.17
C TRP A 79 -27.24 15.00 -5.49
N TYR A 80 -26.08 15.58 -5.82
CA TYR A 80 -25.28 15.14 -6.95
C TYR A 80 -24.89 13.67 -6.77
N LYS A 81 -25.14 12.84 -7.80
CA LYS A 81 -24.75 11.41 -7.82
C LYS A 81 -23.27 11.20 -7.49
N SER A 82 -22.40 12.12 -7.91
CA SER A 82 -20.97 12.12 -7.62
C SER A 82 -20.66 12.23 -6.13
N THR A 83 -21.33 13.12 -5.40
CA THR A 83 -21.17 13.27 -3.94
C THR A 83 -21.55 11.98 -3.22
N LEU A 84 -22.66 11.37 -3.62
CA LEU A 84 -23.12 10.11 -3.06
C LEU A 84 -22.05 9.01 -3.27
N CYS A 85 -21.61 8.84 -4.51
CA CYS A 85 -20.56 7.86 -4.86
C CYS A 85 -19.27 8.08 -4.06
N LEU A 86 -18.76 9.31 -4.03
CA LEU A 86 -17.53 9.64 -3.30
C LEU A 86 -17.67 9.43 -1.79
N THR A 87 -18.82 9.78 -1.20
CA THR A 87 -19.06 9.57 0.23
C THR A 87 -19.02 8.08 0.55
N PHE A 88 -19.69 7.23 -0.23
CA PHE A 88 -19.64 5.77 -0.03
C PHE A 88 -18.23 5.20 -0.21
N ILE A 89 -17.49 5.62 -1.23
CA ILE A 89 -16.10 5.19 -1.46
C ILE A 89 -15.22 5.54 -0.26
N VAL A 90 -15.24 6.80 0.18
CA VAL A 90 -14.40 7.25 1.31
C VAL A 90 -14.80 6.53 2.60
N THR A 91 -16.10 6.40 2.87
CA THR A 91 -16.60 5.67 4.04
C THR A 91 -16.24 4.18 4.02
N PHE A 92 -16.12 3.57 2.84
CA PHE A 92 -15.69 2.16 2.71
C PHE A 92 -14.19 1.98 2.94
N PHE A 93 -13.35 2.85 2.36
CA PHE A 93 -11.90 2.73 2.50
C PHE A 93 -11.39 3.16 3.88
N LEU A 94 -12.07 4.09 4.55
CA LEU A 94 -11.63 4.62 5.84
C LEU A 94 -11.51 3.54 6.94
N PRO A 95 -12.47 2.62 7.16
CA PRO A 95 -12.33 1.50 8.08
C PRO A 95 -11.16 0.56 7.76
N ILE A 96 -10.96 0.24 6.47
CA ILE A 96 -9.85 -0.63 6.02
C ILE A 96 -8.52 0.02 6.39
N TYR A 97 -8.39 1.31 6.08
CA TYR A 97 -7.23 2.09 6.47
C TYR A 97 -7.05 2.15 7.98
N LEU A 98 -8.10 2.44 8.75
CA LEU A 98 -8.02 2.54 10.20
C LEU A 98 -7.62 1.22 10.86
N PHE A 99 -8.04 0.08 10.29
CA PHE A 99 -7.60 -1.24 10.73
C PHE A 99 -6.08 -1.40 10.55
N ILE A 100 -5.56 -1.07 9.36
CA ILE A 100 -4.12 -1.11 9.06
C ILE A 100 -3.36 -0.12 9.95
N ALA A 101 -3.82 1.13 10.02
CA ALA A 101 -3.24 2.18 10.83
C ALA A 101 -3.21 1.77 12.31
N ARG A 102 -4.22 1.07 12.82
CA ARG A 102 -4.25 0.54 14.20
C ARG A 102 -3.11 -0.43 14.47
N VAL A 103 -2.78 -1.30 13.51
CA VAL A 103 -1.61 -2.18 13.64
C VAL A 103 -0.33 -1.34 13.67
N LEU A 104 -0.18 -0.39 12.75
CA LEU A 104 1.00 0.47 12.63
C LEU A 104 1.18 1.44 13.82
N MET A 105 0.10 1.88 14.46
CA MET A 105 0.10 2.74 15.65
C MET A 105 0.64 2.04 16.90
N ARG A 106 0.77 0.71 16.89
CA ARG A 106 1.41 -0.04 17.98
C ARG A 106 2.92 -0.06 17.76
N PRO A 107 3.75 0.17 18.80
CA PRO A 107 5.20 0.16 18.66
C PRO A 107 5.72 -1.19 18.13
N SER A 108 5.10 -2.29 18.55
CA SER A 108 5.40 -3.63 18.03
C SER A 108 4.92 -3.84 16.60
N GLY A 109 3.91 -3.10 16.13
CA GLY A 109 3.35 -3.25 14.80
C GLY A 109 4.30 -2.73 13.72
N ALA A 110 4.76 -1.49 13.84
CA ALA A 110 5.77 -0.94 12.92
C ALA A 110 7.03 -1.81 12.87
N GLN A 111 7.50 -2.31 14.02
CA GLN A 111 8.64 -3.22 14.07
C GLN A 111 8.36 -4.56 13.37
N LYS A 112 7.18 -5.15 13.55
CA LYS A 112 6.78 -6.38 12.85
C LYS A 112 6.79 -6.20 11.34
N TYR A 113 6.33 -5.06 10.83
CA TYR A 113 6.38 -4.75 9.40
C TYR A 113 7.82 -4.63 8.88
N ILE A 114 8.70 -3.94 9.62
CA ILE A 114 10.13 -3.84 9.26
C ILE A 114 10.76 -5.23 9.24
N ASN A 115 10.53 -6.03 10.29
CA ASN A 115 11.07 -7.39 10.38
C ASN A 115 10.55 -8.29 9.26
N CYS A 116 9.26 -8.20 8.91
CA CYS A 116 8.68 -8.95 7.80
C CYS A 116 9.40 -8.64 6.48
N PHE A 117 9.67 -7.36 6.23
CA PHE A 117 10.42 -6.95 5.04
C PHE A 117 11.88 -7.42 5.07
N GLU A 118 12.56 -7.32 6.21
CA GLU A 118 13.93 -7.81 6.33
C GLU A 118 14.01 -9.34 6.10
N VAL A 119 13.04 -10.08 6.62
CA VAL A 119 12.91 -11.53 6.37
C VAL A 119 12.67 -11.80 4.89
N LEU A 120 11.80 -11.03 4.23
CA LEU A 120 11.55 -11.16 2.78
C LEU A 120 12.82 -10.92 1.96
N LEU A 121 13.59 -9.86 2.26
CA LEU A 121 14.87 -9.60 1.59
C LEU A 121 15.90 -10.69 1.85
N LYS A 122 15.99 -11.18 3.09
CA LYS A 122 16.92 -12.27 3.46
C LYS A 122 16.55 -13.56 2.75
N LEU A 123 15.25 -13.86 2.64
CA LEU A 123 14.76 -15.00 1.87
C LEU A 123 15.15 -14.86 0.41
N GLU A 124 14.88 -13.72 -0.23
CA GLU A 124 15.23 -13.48 -1.63
C GLU A 124 16.72 -13.71 -1.90
N ARG A 125 17.60 -13.20 -1.02
CA ARG A 125 19.04 -13.46 -1.10
C ARG A 125 19.38 -14.94 -0.96
N THR A 126 18.72 -15.62 -0.03
CA THR A 126 18.95 -17.03 0.25
C THR A 126 18.55 -17.91 -0.93
N LEU A 127 17.40 -17.61 -1.55
CA LEU A 127 16.91 -18.31 -2.73
C LEU A 127 17.75 -17.99 -3.97
N GLU A 128 18.20 -16.75 -4.13
CA GLU A 128 19.14 -16.36 -5.19
C GLU A 128 20.47 -17.10 -5.09
N ALA A 129 21.03 -17.20 -3.89
CA ALA A 129 22.26 -17.98 -3.65
C ALA A 129 22.09 -19.49 -3.92
N MET A 130 20.85 -20.01 -3.88
CA MET A 130 20.55 -21.40 -4.23
C MET A 130 20.45 -21.63 -5.74
N THR A 131 20.23 -20.59 -6.56
CA THR A 131 20.25 -20.79 -8.01
C THR A 131 21.67 -20.92 -8.53
N PRO A 132 22.00 -21.96 -9.31
CA PRO A 132 23.33 -22.10 -9.89
C PRO A 132 23.58 -20.95 -10.88
N LEU A 133 24.83 -20.47 -10.89
CA LEU A 133 25.30 -19.33 -11.69
C LEU A 133 24.94 -19.45 -13.17
N SER A 134 24.60 -18.29 -13.76
CA SER A 134 24.43 -17.81 -15.16
C SER A 134 24.53 -18.74 -16.38
N HIS A 135 25.19 -19.88 -16.33
CA HIS A 135 25.45 -20.72 -17.50
C HIS A 135 24.25 -21.59 -17.91
N HIS A 136 23.27 -21.79 -17.02
CA HIS A 136 22.05 -22.54 -17.33
C HIS A 136 20.90 -21.59 -17.71
N LYS A 137 20.25 -21.86 -18.85
CA LYS A 137 19.04 -21.12 -19.25
C LYS A 137 17.93 -21.35 -18.21
N ARG A 138 17.40 -20.28 -17.63
CA ARG A 138 16.28 -20.33 -16.67
C ARG A 138 14.95 -20.74 -17.32
N GLY A 139 14.85 -20.59 -18.64
CA GLY A 139 13.65 -20.84 -19.42
C GLY A 139 12.80 -19.57 -19.56
N ASN A 140 12.20 -19.40 -20.74
CA ASN A 140 11.46 -18.18 -21.10
C ASN A 140 10.31 -17.87 -20.13
N ASP A 141 9.70 -18.90 -19.54
CA ASP A 141 8.62 -18.76 -18.57
C ASP A 141 9.07 -18.07 -17.27
N VAL A 142 10.27 -18.40 -16.78
CA VAL A 142 10.82 -17.80 -15.54
C VAL A 142 11.18 -16.34 -15.81
N ASP A 143 11.80 -16.04 -16.96
CA ASP A 143 12.14 -14.68 -17.34
C ASP A 143 10.87 -13.83 -17.58
N SER A 144 9.84 -14.41 -18.18
CA SER A 144 8.52 -13.79 -18.33
C SER A 144 7.87 -13.51 -16.97
N ALA A 145 7.88 -14.49 -16.07
CA ALA A 145 7.33 -14.36 -14.72
C ALA A 145 8.04 -13.27 -13.92
N VAL A 146 9.38 -13.26 -13.91
CA VAL A 146 10.17 -12.21 -13.25
C VAL A 146 9.85 -10.84 -13.85
N ARG A 147 9.75 -10.74 -15.18
CA ARG A 147 9.41 -9.49 -15.86
C ARG A 147 8.02 -9.00 -15.46
N GLN A 148 7.02 -9.89 -15.42
CA GLN A 148 5.65 -9.55 -14.99
C GLN A 148 5.61 -9.12 -13.52
N VAL A 149 6.22 -9.91 -12.64
CA VAL A 149 6.33 -9.65 -11.19
C VAL A 149 7.06 -8.34 -10.90
N THR A 150 8.01 -7.94 -11.72
CA THR A 150 8.71 -6.65 -11.58
C THR A 150 7.87 -5.50 -12.13
N ARG A 151 7.20 -5.71 -13.27
CA ARG A 151 6.48 -4.65 -13.99
C ARG A 151 5.19 -4.24 -13.29
N HIS A 152 4.39 -5.20 -12.79
CA HIS A 152 3.09 -4.88 -12.21
C HIS A 152 3.18 -3.99 -10.96
N PRO A 153 4.03 -4.29 -9.94
CA PRO A 153 4.19 -3.41 -8.79
C PRO A 153 4.73 -2.04 -9.20
N LEU A 154 5.65 -1.96 -10.17
CA LEU A 154 6.19 -0.69 -10.63
C LEU A 154 5.10 0.19 -11.26
N ILE A 155 4.27 -0.37 -12.14
CA ILE A 155 3.12 0.35 -12.72
C ILE A 155 2.13 0.76 -11.63
N PHE A 156 1.79 -0.15 -10.71
CA PHE A 156 0.89 0.13 -9.61
C PHE A 156 1.38 1.31 -8.76
N PHE A 157 2.67 1.31 -8.38
CA PHE A 157 3.26 2.42 -7.63
C PHE A 157 3.37 3.70 -8.45
N ALA A 158 3.60 3.63 -9.75
CA ALA A 158 3.57 4.80 -10.61
C ALA A 158 2.15 5.43 -10.63
N ILE A 159 1.10 4.61 -10.73
CA ILE A 159 -0.29 5.07 -10.66
C ILE A 159 -0.56 5.70 -9.28
N LEU A 160 -0.17 5.05 -8.19
CA LEU A 160 -0.35 5.58 -6.84
C LEU A 160 0.43 6.87 -6.59
N ASN A 161 1.63 7.01 -7.15
CA ASN A 161 2.50 8.17 -6.92
C ASN A 161 2.12 9.38 -7.75
N PHE A 162 1.76 9.18 -9.02
CA PHE A 162 1.61 10.28 -9.97
C PHE A 162 0.16 10.55 -10.35
N ILE A 163 -0.62 9.49 -10.57
CA ILE A 163 -1.98 9.62 -11.09
C ILE A 163 -2.97 9.83 -9.94
N SER A 164 -2.88 9.02 -8.89
CA SER A 164 -3.81 9.05 -7.76
C SER A 164 -3.89 10.42 -7.06
N PRO A 165 -2.78 11.13 -6.75
CA PRO A 165 -2.86 12.43 -6.08
C PRO A 165 -3.55 13.50 -6.93
N ILE A 166 -3.42 13.45 -8.26
CA ILE A 166 -4.08 14.39 -9.17
C ILE A 166 -5.60 14.18 -9.10
N PHE A 167 -6.06 12.93 -9.19
CA PHE A 167 -7.49 12.61 -9.06
C PHE A 167 -8.03 12.96 -7.67
N ILE A 168 -7.30 12.65 -6.61
CA ILE A 168 -7.69 12.97 -5.24
C ILE A 168 -7.81 14.49 -5.08
N ALA A 169 -6.82 15.27 -5.54
CA ALA A 169 -6.87 16.72 -5.48
C ALA A 169 -8.08 17.24 -6.26
N PHE A 170 -8.29 16.78 -7.49
CA PHE A 170 -9.46 17.14 -8.28
C PHE A 170 -10.76 16.93 -7.50
N PHE A 171 -11.01 15.73 -6.94
CA PHE A 171 -12.24 15.50 -6.20
C PHE A 171 -12.31 16.25 -4.86
N SER A 172 -11.18 16.50 -4.20
CA SER A 172 -11.12 17.17 -2.89
C SER A 172 -11.41 18.67 -2.99
N PHE A 173 -11.00 19.32 -4.08
CA PHE A 173 -11.24 20.75 -4.32
C PHE A 173 -12.57 21.02 -5.03
N PHE A 174 -13.35 20.01 -5.38
CA PHE A 174 -14.68 20.19 -5.96
C PHE A 174 -15.77 20.20 -4.90
N ARG A 175 -16.94 20.78 -5.22
CA ARG A 175 -18.13 20.79 -4.36
C ARG A 175 -18.65 19.40 -3.99
N TRP A 176 -18.15 18.36 -4.65
CA TRP A 176 -18.49 16.96 -4.35
C TRP A 176 -17.73 16.38 -3.16
N ASN A 177 -16.78 17.11 -2.57
CA ASN A 177 -16.04 16.69 -1.39
C ASN A 177 -17.03 16.32 -0.25
N PRO A 178 -17.01 15.06 0.24
CA PRO A 178 -17.94 14.61 1.28
C PRO A 178 -17.92 15.49 2.53
N ILE A 179 -16.74 15.96 2.93
CA ILE A 179 -16.56 16.81 4.11
C ILE A 179 -17.17 18.18 3.85
N TYR A 180 -16.94 18.79 2.68
CA TYR A 180 -17.57 20.07 2.32
C TYR A 180 -19.10 19.97 2.40
N THR A 181 -19.68 18.93 1.79
CA THR A 181 -21.15 18.76 1.81
C THR A 181 -21.70 18.43 3.20
N MET A 182 -20.89 17.83 4.08
CA MET A 182 -21.25 17.59 5.46
C MET A 182 -21.28 18.90 6.26
N PHE A 183 -20.26 19.74 6.13
CA PHE A 183 -20.25 21.07 6.75
C PHE A 183 -21.41 21.92 6.25
N LEU A 184 -21.69 21.88 4.94
CA LEU A 184 -22.80 22.61 4.33
C LEU A 184 -24.17 22.14 4.87
N ALA A 185 -24.29 20.85 5.18
CA ALA A 185 -25.51 20.29 5.76
C ALA A 185 -25.71 20.68 7.24
N ILE A 186 -24.62 20.91 7.98
CA ILE A 186 -24.66 21.36 9.38
C ILE A 186 -24.94 22.86 9.44
N HIS A 187 -24.25 23.65 8.60
CA HIS A 187 -24.37 25.10 8.55
C HIS A 187 -24.35 25.56 7.10
N ASN A 188 -25.41 26.24 6.66
CA ASN A 188 -25.51 26.74 5.30
C ASN A 188 -24.66 28.01 5.10
N PHE A 189 -23.35 27.84 5.06
CA PHE A 189 -22.38 28.94 4.90
C PHE A 189 -22.36 29.53 3.48
N GLU A 190 -23.09 28.95 2.52
CA GLU A 190 -23.25 29.54 1.17
C GLU A 190 -24.12 30.81 1.18
N ILE A 191 -24.79 31.11 2.29
CA ILE A 191 -25.56 32.36 2.48
C ILE A 191 -24.62 33.58 2.63
N TYR A 192 -23.38 33.37 3.09
CA TYR A 192 -22.42 34.45 3.27
C TYR A 192 -21.74 34.86 1.95
N SER A 193 -20.90 35.90 2.01
CA SER A 193 -20.08 36.34 0.87
C SER A 193 -19.32 35.17 0.22
N PRO A 194 -19.19 35.12 -1.12
CA PRO A 194 -18.55 34.02 -1.85
C PRO A 194 -17.14 33.64 -1.37
N ILE A 195 -16.44 34.57 -0.71
CA ILE A 195 -15.11 34.34 -0.14
C ILE A 195 -15.15 33.23 0.94
N VAL A 196 -16.22 33.15 1.72
CA VAL A 196 -16.36 32.17 2.82
C VAL A 196 -16.45 30.72 2.31
N PRO A 197 -17.40 30.33 1.43
CA PRO A 197 -17.46 28.98 0.90
C PRO A 197 -16.19 28.60 0.11
N ILE A 198 -15.58 29.55 -0.60
CA ILE A 198 -14.33 29.30 -1.33
C ILE A 198 -13.18 29.00 -0.35
N SER A 199 -13.04 29.76 0.74
CA SER A 199 -11.96 29.52 1.72
C SER A 199 -12.14 28.18 2.44
N ILE A 200 -13.39 27.83 2.79
CA ILE A 200 -13.73 26.53 3.38
C ILE A 200 -13.43 25.40 2.39
N GLN A 201 -13.82 25.54 1.14
CA GLN A 201 -13.58 24.55 0.08
C GLN A 201 -12.08 24.33 -0.15
N ILE A 202 -11.27 25.40 -0.20
CA ILE A 202 -9.82 25.30 -0.33
C ILE A 202 -9.21 24.60 0.89
N SER A 203 -9.60 25.01 2.09
CA SER A 203 -9.06 24.45 3.35
C SER A 203 -9.39 22.96 3.50
N LEU A 204 -10.65 22.58 3.26
CA LEU A 204 -11.10 21.19 3.28
C LEU A 204 -10.52 20.38 2.12
N GLY A 205 -10.28 21.01 0.96
CA GLY A 205 -9.62 20.40 -0.19
C GLY A 205 -8.17 20.02 0.10
N ILE A 206 -7.40 20.92 0.72
CA ILE A 206 -6.03 20.64 1.16
C ILE A 206 -6.03 19.50 2.20
N PHE A 207 -6.84 19.63 3.25
CA PHE A 207 -6.91 18.62 4.31
C PHE A 207 -7.36 17.25 3.80
N GLY A 208 -8.39 17.23 2.95
CA GLY A 208 -8.89 16.02 2.30
C GLY A 208 -7.83 15.37 1.41
N THR A 209 -7.12 16.16 0.60
CA THR A 209 -6.06 15.65 -0.28
C THR A 209 -4.95 14.99 0.52
N LEU A 210 -4.46 15.64 1.58
CA LEU A 210 -3.40 15.10 2.43
C LEU A 210 -3.86 13.82 3.15
N THR A 211 -5.07 13.82 3.70
CA THR A 211 -5.59 12.67 4.44
C THR A 211 -5.81 11.46 3.52
N VAL A 212 -6.42 11.67 2.36
CA VAL A 212 -6.71 10.58 1.41
C VAL A 212 -5.45 10.06 0.74
N THR A 213 -4.48 10.92 0.41
CA THR A 213 -3.19 10.46 -0.12
C THR A 213 -2.38 9.67 0.93
N LEU A 214 -2.37 10.11 2.19
CA LEU A 214 -1.77 9.34 3.29
C LEU A 214 -2.44 7.96 3.46
N MET A 215 -3.77 7.94 3.40
CA MET A 215 -4.56 6.71 3.47
C MET A 215 -4.16 5.72 2.35
N ILE A 216 -4.12 6.20 1.12
CA ILE A 216 -3.77 5.39 -0.06
C ILE A 216 -2.31 4.94 -0.02
N ALA A 217 -1.38 5.79 0.39
CA ALA A 217 0.03 5.42 0.55
C ALA A 217 0.21 4.31 1.60
N THR A 218 -0.52 4.40 2.72
CA THR A 218 -0.49 3.40 3.80
C THR A 218 -1.01 2.04 3.34
N ILE A 219 -2.16 2.03 2.64
CA ILE A 219 -2.72 0.82 2.02
C ILE A 219 -1.75 0.27 0.97
N GLY A 220 -1.17 1.15 0.14
CA GLY A 220 -0.23 0.79 -0.92
C GLY A 220 1.02 0.08 -0.41
N ILE A 221 1.61 0.52 0.70
CA ILE A 221 2.74 -0.18 1.36
C ILE A 221 2.34 -1.60 1.77
N CYS A 222 1.14 -1.78 2.32
CA CYS A 222 0.69 -3.10 2.77
C CYS A 222 0.47 -4.04 1.59
N ILE A 223 -0.18 -3.55 0.52
CA ILE A 223 -0.35 -4.29 -0.73
C ILE A 223 1.00 -4.65 -1.35
N LEU A 224 2.00 -3.77 -1.27
CA LEU A 224 3.34 -4.06 -1.78
C LEU A 224 3.98 -5.24 -1.07
N ILE A 225 3.93 -5.28 0.26
CA ILE A 225 4.57 -6.36 1.03
C ILE A 225 3.91 -7.70 0.71
N ILE A 226 2.57 -7.73 0.66
CA ILE A 226 1.80 -8.92 0.29
C ILE A 226 2.14 -9.32 -1.15
N GLY A 227 2.10 -8.37 -2.08
CA GLY A 227 2.39 -8.58 -3.49
C GLY A 227 3.80 -9.09 -3.74
N CYS A 228 4.82 -8.52 -3.07
CA CYS A 228 6.21 -8.99 -3.14
C CYS A 228 6.36 -10.39 -2.56
N SER A 229 5.63 -10.73 -1.50
CA SER A 229 5.65 -12.08 -0.90
C SER A 229 5.04 -13.11 -1.85
N ILE A 230 3.87 -12.81 -2.45
CA ILE A 230 3.23 -13.68 -3.44
C ILE A 230 4.11 -13.84 -4.69
N ALA A 231 4.67 -12.73 -5.16
CA ALA A 231 5.59 -12.67 -6.29
C ALA A 231 6.83 -13.55 -6.07
N SER A 232 7.45 -13.45 -4.89
CA SER A 232 8.56 -14.28 -4.45
C SER A 232 8.17 -15.75 -4.55
N LEU A 233 7.09 -16.15 -3.85
CA LEU A 233 6.60 -17.53 -3.88
C LEU A 233 6.33 -18.02 -5.30
N TYR A 234 5.70 -17.21 -6.15
CA TYR A 234 5.38 -17.56 -7.53
C TYR A 234 6.63 -17.78 -8.40
N VAL A 235 7.58 -16.83 -8.39
CA VAL A 235 8.82 -16.97 -9.17
C VAL A 235 9.61 -18.18 -8.71
N TRP A 236 9.71 -18.38 -7.40
CA TRP A 236 10.53 -19.46 -6.83
C TRP A 236 9.89 -20.84 -6.98
N THR A 237 8.57 -20.94 -6.97
CA THR A 237 7.86 -22.19 -7.30
C THR A 237 8.03 -22.59 -8.76
N LEU A 238 8.14 -21.63 -9.69
CA LEU A 238 8.42 -21.96 -11.10
C LEU A 238 9.76 -22.65 -11.30
N PHE A 239 10.76 -22.41 -10.45
CA PHE A 239 12.03 -23.14 -10.50
C PHE A 239 11.90 -24.60 -10.07
N LEU A 240 10.92 -24.91 -9.22
CA LEU A 240 10.63 -26.27 -8.76
C LEU A 240 9.74 -27.05 -9.74
N THR A 241 9.06 -26.35 -10.66
CA THR A 241 8.27 -27.00 -11.70
C THR A 241 9.18 -27.67 -12.73
N PRO A 242 9.02 -28.98 -13.00
CA PRO A 242 9.84 -29.68 -13.98
C PRO A 242 9.67 -29.09 -15.38
N GLU A 243 10.75 -29.03 -16.14
CA GLU A 243 10.66 -28.61 -17.54
C GLU A 243 10.01 -29.73 -18.35
N LYS A 244 8.84 -29.44 -18.95
CA LYS A 244 8.09 -30.39 -19.78
C LYS A 244 8.74 -30.47 -21.16
N ASN A 245 9.98 -30.94 -21.21
CA ASN A 245 10.68 -31.18 -22.46
C ASN A 245 10.56 -32.67 -22.84
N ASN A 246 10.49 -32.96 -24.13
CA ASN A 246 10.06 -34.24 -24.74
C ASN A 246 11.01 -35.44 -24.49
N SER A 247 11.79 -35.43 -23.42
CA SER A 247 12.86 -36.40 -23.14
C SER A 247 12.63 -37.06 -21.78
N ARG A 248 12.90 -38.36 -21.69
CA ARG A 248 12.70 -39.25 -20.51
C ARG A 248 13.43 -38.82 -19.22
N ASN A 249 14.08 -37.67 -19.19
CA ASN A 249 14.83 -37.14 -18.07
C ASN A 249 14.16 -35.87 -17.53
N VAL A 250 13.43 -36.02 -16.42
CA VAL A 250 12.85 -34.89 -15.68
C VAL A 250 14.02 -34.06 -15.11
N LYS A 251 14.29 -32.90 -15.72
CA LYS A 251 15.23 -31.91 -15.18
C LYS A 251 14.46 -30.75 -14.58
N LEU A 252 14.87 -30.33 -13.40
CA LEU A 252 14.40 -29.09 -12.79
C LEU A 252 14.98 -27.89 -13.54
N ARG A 253 14.21 -26.80 -13.60
CA ARG A 253 14.59 -25.60 -14.35
C ARG A 253 15.86 -24.98 -13.77
N GLY A 254 16.65 -24.34 -14.63
CA GLY A 254 17.86 -23.63 -14.21
C GLY A 254 18.96 -24.52 -13.64
N GLY A 255 18.97 -25.83 -13.87
CA GLY A 255 20.06 -26.72 -13.42
C GLY A 255 20.10 -26.97 -11.91
N LEU A 256 18.98 -26.80 -11.22
CA LEU A 256 18.86 -27.06 -9.78
C LEU A 256 19.18 -28.52 -9.45
N SER A 257 20.13 -28.74 -8.53
CA SER A 257 20.38 -30.05 -7.96
C SER A 257 19.19 -30.48 -7.09
N PHE A 258 18.95 -31.80 -6.96
CA PHE A 258 17.87 -32.34 -6.13
C PHE A 258 17.97 -31.87 -4.66
N GLN A 259 19.19 -31.86 -4.10
CA GLN A 259 19.42 -31.37 -2.74
C GLN A 259 19.08 -29.89 -2.58
N THR A 260 19.46 -29.07 -3.56
CA THR A 260 19.14 -27.64 -3.58
C THR A 260 17.63 -27.42 -3.71
N ALA A 261 16.96 -28.19 -4.56
CA ALA A 261 15.51 -28.13 -4.74
C ALA A 261 14.74 -28.49 -3.47
N ILE A 262 15.17 -29.52 -2.73
CA ILE A 262 14.59 -29.86 -1.41
C ILE A 262 14.80 -28.72 -0.42
N LYS A 263 16.00 -28.15 -0.37
CA LYS A 263 16.31 -27.02 0.54
C LYS A 263 15.45 -25.81 0.22
N MET A 264 15.27 -25.52 -1.06
CA MET A 264 14.43 -24.45 -1.57
C MET A 264 12.96 -24.68 -1.23
N TYR A 265 12.45 -25.89 -1.48
CA TYR A 265 11.10 -26.30 -1.11
C TYR A 265 10.85 -26.16 0.40
N ASN A 266 11.77 -26.65 1.24
CA ASN A 266 11.65 -26.51 2.70
C ASN A 266 11.65 -25.05 3.15
N THR A 267 12.45 -24.20 2.51
CA THR A 267 12.50 -22.77 2.80
C THR A 267 11.19 -22.07 2.41
N LEU A 268 10.64 -22.38 1.23
CA LEU A 268 9.34 -21.88 0.77
C LEU A 268 8.19 -22.41 1.63
N ARG A 269 8.26 -23.68 2.06
CA ARG A 269 7.26 -24.31 2.92
C ARG A 269 7.16 -23.62 4.27
N VAL A 270 8.28 -23.15 4.83
CA VAL A 270 8.26 -22.33 6.06
C VAL A 270 7.46 -21.04 5.86
N MET A 271 7.52 -20.41 4.68
CA MET A 271 6.70 -19.22 4.40
C MET A 271 5.20 -19.54 4.31
N THR A 272 4.85 -20.74 3.87
CA THR A 272 3.44 -21.20 3.83
C THR A 272 2.90 -21.71 5.16
N LEU A 273 3.78 -22.04 6.12
CA LEU A 273 3.39 -22.64 7.41
C LEU A 273 3.33 -21.64 8.59
N ILE A 274 3.75 -20.38 8.41
CA ILE A 274 3.68 -19.33 9.46
C ILE A 274 2.21 -18.92 9.78
N GLU A 275 1.22 -19.63 9.24
CA GLU A 275 -0.21 -19.34 9.42
C GLU A 275 -0.93 -20.15 10.52
N ASN A 276 -0.20 -20.87 11.40
CA ASN A 276 -0.77 -21.54 12.59
C ASN A 276 -0.13 -21.10 13.89
#